data_AF-A0A3L8SYE3-F1
#
_entry.id   AF-A0A3L8SYE3-F1
#
_cell.length_a   1.000
_cell.length_b   1.000
_cell.length_c   1.000
_cell.angle_alpha   90.00
_cell.angle_beta   90.00
_cell.angle_gamma   90.00
#
_symmetry.space_group_name_H-M   'P 1'
#
loop_
_entity.id
_entity.type
_entity.pdbx_description
1 polymer ?
#
loop_
_entity_poly.entity_id
_entity_poly.type
_entity_poly.pdbx_seq_one_letter_code
_entity_poly.pdbx_strand_id
1 'polypeptide(L)'
;EIRKILHGEEVEKFLLSLLEINNDEVKVAASQAISAMCESTDSKCVLGLQGIPQLVQLLSSDNEEVKEAVVTALTNLTTASPRNA
;
A
#
# COMPACT_ATOMS: atom_id res chain seq x y z
N GLU A 1 -16.67 -3.73 -17.93
CA GLU A 1 -15.89 -3.58 -16.67
C GLU A 1 -14.51 -4.26 -16.64
N ILE A 2 -14.31 -5.44 -17.25
CA ILE A 2 -13.09 -6.27 -17.08
C ILE A 2 -11.76 -5.52 -17.29
N ARG A 3 -11.70 -4.61 -18.26
CA ARG A 3 -10.49 -3.83 -18.59
C ARG A 3 -10.08 -2.82 -17.49
N LYS A 4 -11.02 -2.37 -16.65
CA LYS A 4 -10.72 -1.48 -15.51
C LYS A 4 -10.20 -2.26 -14.30
N ILE A 5 -10.71 -3.48 -14.10
CA ILE A 5 -10.30 -4.36 -13.00
C ILE A 5 -8.86 -4.85 -13.21
N LEU A 6 -8.52 -5.29 -14.44
CA LEU A 6 -7.13 -5.66 -14.75
C LEU A 6 -6.15 -4.50 -14.54
N HIS A 7 -6.53 -3.29 -14.95
CA HIS A 7 -5.68 -2.11 -14.78
C HIS A 7 -5.47 -1.75 -13.31
N GLY A 8 -6.49 -1.96 -12.46
CA GLY A 8 -6.36 -1.80 -10.99
C GLY A 8 -5.33 -2.76 -10.42
N GLU A 9 -5.52 -4.06 -10.66
CA GLU A 9 -4.61 -5.13 -10.18
C GLU A 9 -3.16 -4.95 -10.61
N GLU A 10 -2.92 -4.40 -11.80
CA GLU A 10 -1.58 -4.06 -12.28
C GLU A 10 -0.96 -2.89 -11.50
N VAL A 11 -1.76 -1.87 -11.15
CA VAL A 11 -1.28 -0.71 -10.40
C VAL A 11 -0.95 -1.08 -8.96
N GLU A 12 -1.78 -1.88 -8.28
CA GLU A 12 -1.48 -2.30 -6.91
C GLU A 12 -0.17 -3.09 -6.83
N LYS A 13 0.03 -4.06 -7.74
CA LYS A 13 1.28 -4.83 -7.82
C LYS A 13 2.48 -3.95 -8.18
N PHE A 14 2.30 -2.99 -9.07
CA PHE A 14 3.35 -2.05 -9.41
C PHE A 14 3.78 -1.23 -8.19
N LEU A 15 2.84 -0.67 -7.43
CA LEU A 15 3.16 0.08 -6.21
C LEU A 15 3.87 -0.78 -5.16
N LEU A 16 3.46 -2.05 -5.00
CA LEU A 16 4.16 -2.99 -4.12
C LEU A 16 5.60 -3.26 -4.59
N SER A 17 5.83 -3.40 -5.89
CA SER A 17 7.19 -3.55 -6.42
C SER A 17 8.07 -2.31 -6.19
N LEU A 18 7.48 -1.11 -6.16
CA LEU A 18 8.21 0.12 -5.84
C LEU A 18 8.69 0.16 -4.38
N LEU A 19 7.98 -0.49 -3.45
CA LEU A 19 8.40 -0.58 -2.05
C LEU A 19 9.69 -1.38 -1.85
N GLU A 20 10.03 -2.26 -2.79
CA GLU A 20 11.25 -3.07 -2.77
C GLU A 20 12.47 -2.31 -3.31
N ILE A 21 12.27 -1.17 -3.97
CA ILE A 21 13.36 -0.34 -4.50
C ILE A 21 14.10 0.29 -3.33
N ASN A 22 15.44 0.21 -3.35
CA ASN A 22 16.30 0.82 -2.33
C ASN A 22 16.43 2.34 -2.53
N ASN A 23 15.30 3.03 -2.49
CA ASN A 23 15.19 4.49 -2.53
C ASN A 23 14.04 4.90 -1.60
N ASP A 24 14.35 5.72 -0.61
CA ASP A 24 13.37 6.08 0.42
C ASP A 24 12.28 7.01 -0.11
N GLU A 25 12.59 7.96 -1.00
CA GLU A 25 11.60 8.83 -1.64
C GLU A 25 10.59 8.01 -2.46
N VAL A 26 11.07 6.98 -3.16
CA VAL A 26 10.22 6.05 -3.92
C VAL A 26 9.31 5.25 -2.98
N LYS A 27 9.82 4.76 -1.86
CA LYS A 27 9.01 4.05 -0.85
C LYS A 27 7.95 4.96 -0.23
N VAL A 28 8.29 6.22 0.05
CA VAL A 28 7.35 7.24 0.55
C VAL A 28 6.24 7.47 -0.48
N ALA A 29 6.59 7.77 -1.72
CA ALA A 29 5.63 8.02 -2.78
C ALA A 29 4.73 6.80 -3.06
N ALA A 30 5.30 5.60 -3.07
CA ALA A 30 4.56 4.36 -3.24
C ALA A 30 3.60 4.13 -2.06
N SER A 31 4.04 4.36 -0.82
CA SER A 31 3.18 4.22 0.38
C SER A 31 2.03 5.24 0.37
N GLN A 32 2.30 6.48 -0.04
CA GLN A 32 1.26 7.51 -0.19
C GLN A 32 0.25 7.14 -1.30
N ALA A 33 0.72 6.61 -2.42
CA ALA A 33 -0.17 6.15 -3.49
C ALA A 33 -1.03 4.96 -3.04
N ILE A 34 -0.45 3.99 -2.33
CA ILE A 34 -1.18 2.87 -1.71
C ILE A 34 -2.27 3.40 -0.76
N SER A 35 -1.91 4.39 0.07
CA SER A 35 -2.83 5.05 1.00
C SER A 35 -4.02 5.71 0.28
N ALA A 36 -3.79 6.39 -0.83
CA ALA A 36 -4.87 6.97 -1.65
C ALA A 36 -5.74 5.90 -2.33
N MET A 37 -5.12 4.82 -2.82
CA MET A 37 -5.85 3.70 -3.43
C MET A 37 -6.73 2.94 -2.45
N CYS A 38 -6.47 3.07 -1.14
CA CYS A 38 -7.32 2.48 -0.12
C CYS A 38 -8.75 3.05 -0.11
N GLU A 39 -9.04 4.16 -0.78
CA GLU A 39 -10.42 4.60 -0.96
C GLU A 39 -11.26 3.60 -1.78
N SER A 40 -10.62 2.80 -2.63
CA SER A 40 -11.25 1.72 -3.40
C SER A 40 -11.25 0.39 -2.64
N THR A 41 -12.43 -0.20 -2.46
CA THR A 41 -12.60 -1.51 -1.79
C THR A 41 -11.88 -2.64 -2.51
N ASP A 42 -11.83 -2.61 -3.84
CA ASP A 42 -11.17 -3.63 -4.66
C ASP A 42 -9.65 -3.57 -4.44
N SER A 43 -9.07 -2.36 -4.52
CA SER A 43 -7.65 -2.12 -4.28
C SER A 43 -7.24 -2.47 -2.83
N LYS A 44 -8.09 -2.16 -1.85
CA LYS A 44 -7.89 -2.59 -0.45
C LYS A 44 -7.76 -4.10 -0.30
N CYS A 45 -8.56 -4.87 -1.04
CA CYS A 45 -8.50 -6.33 -0.99
C CYS A 45 -7.16 -6.85 -1.52
N VAL A 46 -6.73 -6.35 -2.67
CA VAL A 46 -5.47 -6.73 -3.33
C VAL A 46 -4.26 -6.32 -2.47
N LEU A 47 -4.21 -5.06 -2.05
CA LEU A 47 -3.13 -4.50 -1.21
C LEU A 47 -3.15 -5.09 0.20
N GLY A 48 -4.31 -5.48 0.73
CA GLY A 48 -4.42 -6.11 2.04
C GLY A 48 -3.74 -7.49 2.08
N LEU A 49 -3.93 -8.30 1.03
CA LEU A 49 -3.38 -9.65 0.97
C LEU A 49 -1.86 -9.68 0.77
N GLN A 50 -1.32 -8.79 -0.07
CA GLN A 50 0.10 -8.82 -0.47
C GLN A 50 0.91 -7.67 0.11
N GLY A 51 0.29 -6.51 0.34
CA GLY A 51 0.97 -5.29 0.76
C GLY A 51 1.17 -5.16 2.26
N ILE A 52 0.27 -5.69 3.11
CA ILE A 52 0.42 -5.59 4.58
C ILE A 52 1.77 -6.14 5.07
N PRO A 53 2.22 -7.35 4.67
CA PRO A 53 3.52 -7.86 5.11
C PRO A 53 4.71 -6.97 4.70
N GLN A 54 4.69 -6.45 3.46
CA GLN A 54 5.74 -5.56 2.96
C GLN A 54 5.76 -4.22 3.70
N LEU A 55 4.59 -3.62 3.91
CA LEU A 55 4.46 -2.38 4.68
C LEU A 55 4.92 -2.58 6.13
N VAL A 56 4.58 -3.70 6.77
CA VAL A 56 5.07 -4.01 8.13
C VAL A 56 6.59 -4.14 8.16
N GLN A 57 7.22 -4.72 7.14
CA GLN A 57 8.68 -4.78 7.05
C GLN A 57 9.31 -3.38 6.97
N LEU A 58 8.69 -2.46 6.23
CA LEU A 58 9.18 -1.08 6.10
C LEU A 58 9.08 -0.25 7.40
N LEU A 59 8.29 -0.69 8.40
CA LEU A 59 8.30 -0.06 9.72
C LEU A 59 9.66 -0.19 10.44
N SER A 60 10.50 -1.14 10.01
CA SER A 60 11.88 -1.29 10.50
C SER A 60 12.89 -0.40 9.76
N SER A 61 12.43 0.50 8.88
CA SER A 61 13.30 1.46 8.19
C SER A 61 13.90 2.48 9.15
N ASP A 62 15.17 2.84 8.91
CA ASP A 62 15.84 3.93 9.62
C ASP A 62 15.29 5.31 9.22
N ASN A 63 14.58 5.39 8.08
CA ASN A 63 13.97 6.62 7.57
C ASN A 63 12.60 6.89 8.23
N GLU A 64 12.48 8.02 8.92
CA GLU A 64 11.24 8.43 9.61
C GLU A 64 10.08 8.74 8.64
N GLU A 65 10.37 9.36 7.50
CA GLU A 65 9.36 9.71 6.50
C GLU A 65 8.76 8.46 5.86
N VAL A 66 9.59 7.46 5.58
CA VAL A 66 9.13 6.14 5.12
C VAL A 66 8.20 5.52 6.15
N LYS A 67 8.57 5.56 7.44
CA LYS A 67 7.73 5.02 8.52
C LYS A 67 6.38 5.73 8.61
N GLU A 68 6.37 7.06 8.57
CA GLU A 68 5.12 7.85 8.63
C GLU A 68 4.17 7.51 7.47
N ALA A 69 4.71 7.47 6.25
CA ALA A 69 3.94 7.15 5.06
C ALA A 69 3.38 5.72 5.12
N VAL A 70 4.19 4.76 5.59
CA VAL A 70 3.81 3.36 5.76
C VAL A 70 2.74 3.19 6.84
N VAL A 71 2.87 3.86 7.98
CA VAL A 71 1.85 3.86 9.05
C VAL A 71 0.53 4.38 8.50
N THR A 72 0.55 5.49 7.77
CA THR A 72 -0.65 6.07 7.16
C THR A 72 -1.30 5.10 6.17
N ALA A 73 -0.51 4.45 5.31
CA ALA A 73 -1.00 3.44 4.38
C ALA A 73 -1.64 2.23 5.10
N LEU A 74 -0.98 1.73 6.16
CA LEU A 74 -1.51 0.64 6.99
C LEU A 74 -2.80 1.03 7.72
N THR A 75 -2.86 2.24 8.27
CA THR A 75 -4.09 2.78 8.85
C THR A 75 -5.19 2.78 7.78
N ASN A 76 -4.96 3.33 6.60
CA ASN A 76 -5.99 3.39 5.57
C ASN A 76 -6.41 2.01 5.03
N LEU A 77 -5.49 1.04 4.96
CA LEU A 77 -5.79 -0.36 4.63
C LEU A 77 -6.67 -1.03 5.70
N THR A 78 -6.43 -0.74 6.98
CA THR A 78 -7.12 -1.37 8.11
C THR A 78 -8.42 -0.67 8.50
N THR A 79 -8.57 0.63 8.26
CA THR A 79 -9.68 1.48 8.75
C THR A 79 -11.02 1.28 8.01
N ALA A 80 -11.12 0.29 7.12
CA ALA A 80 -12.40 -0.10 6.52
C ALA A 80 -12.52 -1.61 6.29
N SER A 81 -11.64 -2.41 6.89
CA SER A 81 -11.77 -3.86 6.82
C SER A 81 -12.90 -4.29 7.76
N PRO A 82 -14.01 -4.89 7.25
CA PRO A 82 -15.11 -5.37 8.11
C PRO A 82 -14.69 -6.52 9.05
N ARG A 83 -13.45 -7.02 8.91
CA ARG A 83 -12.83 -7.97 9.83
C ARG A 83 -12.35 -7.32 11.15
N ASN A 84 -12.21 -6.00 11.18
CA ASN A 84 -11.72 -5.23 12.32
C ASN A 84 -12.82 -4.37 12.98
N ALA A 85 -14.08 -4.53 12.54
CA ALA A 85 -15.26 -3.85 13.09
C ALA A 85 -16.04 -4.77 14.04
#